data_AF-A0A146MFV0-F1
#
_entry.id   AF-A0A146MFV0-F1
#
_cell.length_a   1.000
_cell.length_b   1.000
_cell.length_c   1.000
_cell.angle_alpha   90.00
_cell.angle_beta   90.00
_cell.angle_gamma   90.00
#
_symmetry.space_group_name_H-M   'P 1'
#
loop_
_entity.id
_entity.type
_entity.pdbx_description
1 polymer ?
#
loop_
_entity_poly.entity_id
_entity_poly.type
_entity_poly.pdbx_seq_one_letter_code
_entity_poly.pdbx_strand_id
1 'polypeptide(L)'
;MGKQALGTIALNQHLRADTVLLLGAYPQRPLCRTQAMNLTHYEKLGAGINAMVCVMSYSGYDIEDAQVYNKASLDRGYGRCVVLRKHEVDLEKLPGGEVEVVLPPEKPGVGRYKALNADGIAAQGALVHMYDVLVNKYTPTADGDARSAQLLYKFPQPAIVDHVFITTPGENDRMRDVEQKIKVITREVRPP
;
A
#
# COMPACT_ATOMS: atom_id res chain seq x y z
N MET A 1 14.05 19.61 -5.03
CA MET A 1 13.62 18.20 -4.84
C MET A 1 12.71 17.94 -3.62
N GLY A 2 12.23 18.97 -2.89
CA GLY A 2 11.41 18.74 -1.67
C GLY A 2 10.06 18.02 -1.86
N LYS A 3 9.50 17.99 -3.07
CA LYS A 3 8.24 17.30 -3.38
C LYS A 3 8.33 15.77 -3.33
N GLN A 4 9.54 15.21 -3.40
CA GLN A 4 9.80 13.77 -3.36
C GLN A 4 10.20 13.29 -1.97
N ALA A 5 10.26 14.18 -0.97
CA ALA A 5 10.65 13.83 0.38
C ALA A 5 9.61 12.90 1.03
N LEU A 6 10.11 11.88 1.73
CA LEU A 6 9.29 10.97 2.51
C LEU A 6 8.97 11.58 3.88
N GLY A 7 7.71 11.49 4.29
CA GLY A 7 7.26 12.11 5.54
C GLY A 7 5.86 11.70 5.92
N THR A 8 5.24 12.49 6.79
CA THR A 8 3.80 12.40 7.04
C THR A 8 3.09 13.26 6.00
N ILE A 9 2.11 12.69 5.29
CA ILE A 9 1.39 13.42 4.26
C ILE A 9 0.18 14.19 4.80
N ALA A 10 -0.49 13.62 5.80
CA ALA A 10 -1.74 14.11 6.37
C ALA A 10 -2.03 13.38 7.69
N LEU A 11 -2.84 13.98 8.56
CA LEU A 11 -3.20 13.37 9.85
C LEU A 11 -4.09 12.13 9.68
N ASN A 12 -4.90 12.07 8.63
CA ASN A 12 -5.78 10.95 8.32
C ASN A 12 -5.13 9.91 7.39
N GLN A 13 -3.82 9.95 7.19
CA GLN A 13 -3.10 9.11 6.21
C GLN A 13 -3.33 7.60 6.36
N HIS A 14 -3.62 7.12 7.57
CA HIS A 14 -3.89 5.70 7.83
C HIS A 14 -5.33 5.27 7.46
N LEU A 15 -6.24 6.23 7.32
CA LEU A 15 -7.63 5.96 6.92
C LEU A 15 -7.84 6.13 5.41
N ARG A 16 -6.84 6.66 4.71
CA ARG A 16 -6.93 6.98 3.27
C ARG A 16 -6.67 5.74 2.41
N ALA A 17 -7.39 5.67 1.29
CA ALA A 17 -7.23 4.63 0.27
C ALA A 17 -6.63 5.22 -1.01
N ASP A 18 -5.36 5.60 -0.96
CA ASP A 18 -4.60 6.09 -2.12
C ASP A 18 -3.91 4.94 -2.86
N THR A 19 -3.56 5.12 -4.14
CA THR A 19 -2.92 4.07 -4.97
C THR A 19 -1.60 3.57 -4.36
N VAL A 20 -0.71 4.51 -4.01
CA VAL A 20 0.54 4.24 -3.28
C VAL A 20 0.79 5.39 -2.32
N LEU A 21 1.08 5.06 -1.07
CA LEU A 21 1.52 5.98 -0.04
C LEU A 21 2.91 5.57 0.43
N LEU A 22 3.82 6.54 0.54
CA LEU A 22 5.13 6.33 1.14
C LEU A 22 5.22 7.20 2.39
N LEU A 23 5.22 6.54 3.55
CA LEU A 23 5.27 7.19 4.84
C LEU A 23 6.66 7.03 5.47
N GLY A 24 7.21 8.10 6.02
CA GLY A 24 8.38 7.99 6.89
C GLY A 24 7.99 7.35 8.22
N ALA A 25 8.75 6.36 8.71
CA ALA A 25 8.46 5.73 10.00
C ALA A 25 8.71 6.69 11.18
N TYR A 26 9.77 7.50 11.09
CA TYR A 26 10.18 8.44 12.14
C TYR A 26 10.51 9.83 11.56
N PRO A 27 9.51 10.55 11.02
CA PRO A 27 9.72 11.88 10.50
C PRO A 27 10.10 12.84 11.63
N GLN A 28 11.08 13.70 11.39
CA GLN A 28 11.56 14.67 12.37
C GLN A 28 11.35 16.10 11.88
N ARG A 29 11.27 17.03 12.83
CA ARG A 29 11.30 18.47 12.52
C ARG A 29 12.72 18.89 12.17
N PRO A 30 12.93 19.68 11.11
CA PRO A 30 14.24 20.21 10.77
C PRO A 30 14.74 21.16 11.87
N LEU A 31 16.05 21.15 12.14
CA LEU A 31 16.66 22.00 13.15
C LEU A 31 16.74 23.47 12.70
N CYS A 32 17.28 23.72 11.51
CA CYS A 32 17.34 25.05 10.91
C CYS A 32 16.09 25.29 10.06
N ARG A 33 15.30 26.33 10.38
CA ARG A 33 14.00 26.60 9.76
C ARG A 33 13.95 27.99 9.17
N THR A 34 13.24 28.13 8.05
CA THR A 34 12.94 29.43 7.46
C THR A 34 11.58 29.96 7.95
N GLN A 35 11.37 31.27 7.92
CA GLN A 35 10.07 31.85 8.31
C GLN A 35 8.91 31.32 7.45
N ALA A 36 9.15 31.05 6.16
CA ALA A 36 8.16 30.47 5.26
C ALA A 36 7.67 29.10 5.73
N MET A 37 8.54 28.27 6.33
CA MET A 37 8.15 26.96 6.87
C MET A 37 7.22 27.10 8.08
N ASN A 38 7.44 28.13 8.91
CA ASN A 38 6.58 28.42 10.05
C ASN A 38 5.20 28.91 9.60
N LEU A 39 5.16 29.79 8.60
CA LEU A 39 3.91 30.31 8.02
C LEU A 39 3.07 29.22 7.32
N THR A 40 3.73 28.28 6.64
CA THR A 40 3.08 27.13 5.97
C THR A 40 2.83 25.95 6.92
N HIS A 41 3.27 26.05 8.17
CA HIS A 41 3.17 24.99 9.18
C HIS A 41 3.77 23.65 8.75
N TYR A 42 4.84 23.67 7.95
CA TYR A 42 5.50 22.47 7.43
C TYR A 42 5.96 21.52 8.56
N GLU A 43 6.36 22.07 9.71
CA GLU A 43 6.80 21.32 10.88
C GLU A 43 5.73 20.45 11.56
N LYS A 44 4.44 20.69 11.27
CA LYS A 44 3.34 19.85 11.76
C LYS A 44 3.27 18.52 11.01
N LEU A 45 3.61 18.53 9.73
CA LEU A 45 3.64 17.37 8.84
C LEU A 45 5.06 17.23 8.27
N GLY A 46 6.02 17.04 9.18
CA GLY A 46 7.44 16.99 8.83
C GLY A 46 7.76 15.89 7.82
N ALA A 47 8.74 16.15 6.97
CA ALA A 47 9.33 15.16 6.07
C ALA A 47 10.83 15.09 6.31
N GLY A 48 11.37 13.88 6.18
CA GLY A 48 12.77 13.57 6.44
C GLY A 48 13.12 13.32 7.91
N ILE A 49 14.41 13.10 8.14
CA ILE A 49 15.02 12.81 9.43
C ILE A 49 16.29 13.65 9.56
N ASN A 50 16.60 14.17 10.76
CA ASN A 50 17.85 14.87 10.95
C ASN A 50 19.01 13.86 10.98
N ALA A 51 20.11 14.21 10.34
CA ALA A 51 21.27 13.34 10.20
C ALA A 51 22.54 14.04 10.68
N MET A 52 23.44 13.29 11.29
CA MET A 52 24.81 13.73 11.54
C MET A 52 25.64 13.35 10.32
N VAL A 53 26.31 14.34 9.73
CA VAL A 53 27.10 14.18 8.51
C VAL A 53 28.58 14.38 8.85
N CYS A 54 29.43 13.45 8.42
CA CYS A 54 30.88 13.56 8.49
C CYS A 54 31.41 13.82 7.09
N VAL A 55 32.19 14.88 6.91
CA VAL A 55 32.81 15.22 5.62
C VAL A 55 34.28 14.83 5.67
N MET A 56 34.59 13.69 5.08
CA MET A 56 35.95 13.18 4.94
C MET A 56 35.99 12.19 3.78
N SER A 57 37.15 12.02 3.16
CA SER A 57 37.35 10.91 2.21
C SER A 57 37.47 9.61 2.99
N TYR A 58 36.57 8.66 2.74
CA TYR A 58 36.51 7.39 3.44
C TYR A 58 36.32 6.21 2.50
N SER A 59 37.26 5.26 2.52
CA SER A 59 37.20 3.95 1.83
C SER A 59 37.09 3.97 0.30
N GLY A 60 36.89 5.13 -0.33
CA GLY A 60 36.73 5.26 -1.78
C GLY A 60 35.33 4.87 -2.30
N TYR A 61 34.40 4.51 -1.42
CA TYR A 61 33.00 4.23 -1.73
C TYR A 61 32.10 5.48 -1.65
N ASP A 62 32.71 6.65 -1.46
CA ASP A 62 32.09 7.98 -1.34
C ASP A 62 32.41 8.90 -2.54
N ILE A 63 32.77 8.32 -3.69
CA ILE A 63 33.05 9.03 -4.95
C ILE A 63 31.77 9.34 -5.74
N GLU A 64 31.81 10.36 -6.61
CA GLU A 64 30.74 10.67 -7.59
C GLU A 64 29.31 10.65 -7.00
N ASP A 65 29.09 11.46 -5.95
CA ASP A 65 27.83 11.62 -5.21
C ASP A 65 27.39 10.40 -4.37
N ALA A 66 28.21 9.36 -4.25
CA ALA A 66 27.94 8.24 -3.37
C ALA A 66 28.02 8.64 -1.88
N GLN A 67 27.24 7.94 -1.06
CA GLN A 67 27.13 8.21 0.38
C GLN A 67 27.32 6.91 1.16
N VAL A 68 28.13 6.98 2.21
CA VAL A 68 28.34 5.87 3.14
C VAL A 68 27.47 6.05 4.37
N TYR A 69 26.66 5.04 4.70
CA TYR A 69 25.74 5.05 5.83
C TYR A 69 26.24 4.19 6.99
N ASN A 70 25.90 4.61 8.23
CA ASN A 70 26.16 3.81 9.41
C ASN A 70 25.14 2.67 9.53
N LYS A 71 25.59 1.42 9.36
CA LYS A 71 24.76 0.22 9.48
C LYS A 71 23.95 0.16 10.79
N ALA A 72 24.57 0.49 11.92
CA ALA A 72 23.88 0.47 13.22
C ALA A 72 22.73 1.50 13.30
N SER A 73 22.83 2.62 12.58
CA SER A 73 21.74 3.60 12.48
C SER A 73 20.58 3.07 11.62
N LEU A 74 20.89 2.38 10.52
CA LEU A 74 19.88 1.76 9.64
C LEU A 74 19.11 0.65 10.38
N ASP A 75 19.82 -0.20 11.12
CA ASP A 75 19.23 -1.28 11.93
C ASP A 75 18.25 -0.73 12.98
N ARG A 76 18.56 0.46 13.53
CA ARG A 76 17.71 1.19 14.49
C ARG A 76 16.55 1.96 13.84
N GLY A 77 16.42 1.93 12.51
CA GLY A 77 15.28 2.47 11.78
C GLY A 77 15.51 3.83 11.11
N TYR A 78 16.75 4.31 11.00
CA TYR A 78 17.06 5.49 10.18
C TYR A 78 16.59 5.26 8.74
N GLY A 79 15.82 6.21 8.17
CA GLY A 79 15.34 6.14 6.79
C GLY A 79 14.26 5.08 6.51
N ARG A 80 13.74 4.36 7.52
CA ARG A 80 12.71 3.33 7.32
C ARG A 80 11.42 3.92 6.78
N CYS A 81 10.87 3.28 5.76
CA CYS A 81 9.65 3.72 5.07
C CYS A 81 8.54 2.66 5.20
N VAL A 82 7.30 3.11 5.39
CA VAL A 82 6.10 2.28 5.33
C VAL A 82 5.39 2.57 4.01
N VAL A 83 5.23 1.54 3.19
CA VAL A 83 4.54 1.62 1.91
C VAL A 83 3.14 1.08 2.08
N LEU A 84 2.13 1.93 1.85
CA LEU A 84 0.74 1.51 1.75
C LEU A 84 0.37 1.44 0.27
N ARG A 85 -0.29 0.36 -0.15
CA ARG A 85 -0.70 0.17 -1.54
C ARG A 85 -2.13 -0.31 -1.60
N LYS A 86 -2.93 0.37 -2.41
CA LYS A 86 -4.30 -0.04 -2.70
C LYS A 86 -4.33 -1.03 -3.86
N HIS A 87 -5.04 -2.13 -3.66
CA HIS A 87 -5.49 -3.05 -4.69
C HIS A 87 -7.01 -2.97 -4.70
N GLU A 88 -7.61 -2.72 -5.85
CA GLU A 88 -9.06 -2.58 -5.96
C GLU A 88 -9.62 -3.51 -7.02
N VAL A 89 -10.84 -3.97 -6.77
CA VAL A 89 -11.63 -4.75 -7.71
C VAL A 89 -13.08 -4.30 -7.63
N ASP A 90 -13.68 -4.16 -8.80
CA ASP A 90 -15.08 -3.80 -8.96
C ASP A 90 -15.85 -5.08 -9.32
N LEU A 91 -17.03 -5.26 -8.73
CA LEU A 91 -18.01 -6.26 -9.11
C LEU A 91 -18.99 -5.61 -10.07
N GLU A 92 -18.94 -6.01 -11.33
CA GLU A 92 -19.72 -5.42 -12.40
C GLU A 92 -20.95 -6.28 -12.73
N LYS A 93 -22.00 -5.59 -13.18
CA LYS A 93 -23.17 -6.17 -13.83
C LYS A 93 -22.82 -6.40 -15.28
N LEU A 94 -22.89 -7.64 -15.69
CA LEU A 94 -22.67 -8.05 -17.07
C LEU A 94 -23.87 -7.65 -17.93
N PRO A 95 -23.70 -7.50 -19.26
CA PRO A 95 -24.79 -7.18 -20.18
C PRO A 95 -25.98 -8.16 -20.13
N GLY A 96 -25.74 -9.40 -19.67
CA GLY A 96 -26.78 -10.42 -19.48
C GLY A 96 -27.59 -10.28 -18.18
N GLY A 97 -27.32 -9.26 -17.35
CA GLY A 97 -27.98 -9.04 -16.06
C GLY A 97 -27.39 -9.83 -14.90
N GLU A 98 -26.47 -10.75 -15.17
CA GLU A 98 -25.68 -11.44 -14.15
C GLU A 98 -24.67 -10.49 -13.50
N VAL A 99 -24.35 -10.72 -12.23
CA VAL A 99 -23.42 -9.90 -11.46
C VAL A 99 -22.19 -10.73 -11.17
N GLU A 100 -21.01 -10.12 -11.27
CA GLU A 100 -19.80 -10.74 -10.78
C GLU A 100 -19.85 -10.95 -9.27
N VAL A 101 -19.41 -12.12 -8.82
CA VAL A 101 -19.54 -12.54 -7.42
C VAL A 101 -18.18 -12.86 -6.82
N VAL A 102 -18.06 -12.65 -5.51
CA VAL A 102 -16.95 -13.21 -4.73
C VAL A 102 -17.43 -14.51 -4.14
N LEU A 103 -16.67 -15.59 -4.39
CA LEU A 103 -16.99 -16.91 -3.86
C LEU A 103 -15.98 -17.32 -2.79
N PRO A 104 -16.42 -18.12 -1.79
CA PRO A 104 -15.51 -18.75 -0.85
C PRO A 104 -14.38 -19.51 -1.56
N PRO A 105 -13.18 -19.57 -0.97
CA PRO A 105 -12.11 -20.38 -1.54
C PRO A 105 -12.47 -21.86 -1.49
N GLU A 106 -12.18 -22.60 -2.57
CA GLU A 106 -12.39 -24.06 -2.61
C GLU A 106 -11.62 -24.80 -1.51
N LYS A 107 -10.44 -24.27 -1.14
CA LYS A 107 -9.57 -24.79 -0.09
C LYS A 107 -9.08 -23.62 0.79
N PRO A 108 -9.84 -23.23 1.82
CA PRO A 108 -9.44 -22.14 2.71
C PRO A 108 -8.11 -22.46 3.42
N GLY A 109 -7.23 -21.46 3.53
CA GLY A 109 -5.99 -21.58 4.29
C GLY A 109 -4.84 -22.32 3.57
N VAL A 110 -5.03 -22.79 2.33
CA VAL A 110 -4.03 -23.60 1.61
C VAL A 110 -3.54 -22.89 0.35
N GLY A 111 -2.22 -22.91 0.13
CA GLY A 111 -1.59 -22.35 -1.07
C GLY A 111 -1.88 -20.86 -1.24
N ARG A 112 -2.34 -20.46 -2.43
CA ARG A 112 -2.64 -19.07 -2.80
C ARG A 112 -3.84 -18.47 -2.05
N TYR A 113 -4.65 -19.31 -1.40
CA TYR A 113 -5.84 -18.88 -0.64
C TYR A 113 -5.55 -18.74 0.87
N LYS A 114 -4.28 -18.78 1.29
CA LYS A 114 -3.88 -18.72 2.70
C LYS A 114 -4.34 -17.43 3.40
N ALA A 115 -4.37 -16.32 2.68
CA ALA A 115 -4.74 -15.03 3.22
C ALA A 115 -6.26 -14.76 3.22
N LEU A 116 -7.07 -15.62 2.59
CA LEU A 116 -8.50 -15.40 2.43
C LEU A 116 -9.32 -15.87 3.63
N ASN A 117 -10.37 -15.12 3.92
CA ASN A 117 -11.45 -15.49 4.83
C ASN A 117 -12.47 -16.42 4.14
N ALA A 118 -13.47 -16.85 4.91
CA ALA A 118 -14.57 -17.69 4.41
C ALA A 118 -15.44 -17.00 3.35
N ASP A 119 -15.41 -15.67 3.27
CA ASP A 119 -16.11 -14.85 2.28
C ASP A 119 -15.35 -14.71 0.94
N GLY A 120 -14.12 -15.23 0.84
CA GLY A 120 -13.28 -15.09 -0.35
C GLY A 120 -12.51 -13.77 -0.44
N ILE A 121 -12.45 -12.97 0.64
CA ILE A 121 -11.70 -11.71 0.72
C ILE A 121 -10.52 -11.87 1.68
N ALA A 122 -9.41 -11.19 1.41
CA ALA A 122 -8.23 -11.26 2.27
C ALA A 122 -8.51 -10.74 3.69
N ALA A 123 -8.02 -11.46 4.69
CA ALA A 123 -8.18 -11.11 6.09
C ALA A 123 -7.26 -9.95 6.50
N GLN A 124 -7.77 -9.03 7.33
CA GLN A 124 -6.94 -8.01 7.94
C GLN A 124 -5.85 -8.65 8.82
N GLY A 125 -4.60 -8.21 8.66
CA GLY A 125 -3.44 -8.75 9.35
C GLY A 125 -2.80 -9.98 8.69
N ALA A 126 -3.40 -10.53 7.63
CA ALA A 126 -2.80 -11.65 6.92
C ALA A 126 -1.53 -11.23 6.16
N LEU A 127 -0.52 -12.11 6.18
CA LEU A 127 0.69 -11.99 5.38
C LEU A 127 0.41 -12.50 3.96
N VAL A 128 0.68 -11.67 2.96
CA VAL A 128 0.52 -11.99 1.54
C VAL A 128 1.88 -12.00 0.83
N HIS A 129 2.06 -12.98 -0.05
CA HIS A 129 3.21 -13.15 -0.91
C HIS A 129 2.83 -12.97 -2.38
N MET A 130 3.85 -12.92 -3.24
CA MET A 130 3.65 -12.86 -4.67
C MET A 130 2.75 -14.01 -5.16
N TYR A 131 1.73 -13.66 -5.94
CA TYR A 131 0.69 -14.53 -6.47
C TYR A 131 -0.34 -15.08 -5.47
N ASP A 132 -0.35 -14.61 -4.23
CA ASP A 132 -1.47 -14.88 -3.32
C ASP A 132 -2.72 -14.13 -3.78
N VAL A 133 -3.88 -14.73 -3.53
CA VAL A 133 -5.19 -14.15 -3.87
C VAL A 133 -5.61 -13.18 -2.78
N LEU A 134 -5.94 -11.95 -3.18
CA LEU A 134 -6.51 -10.91 -2.31
C LEU A 134 -8.03 -10.93 -2.31
N VAL A 135 -8.64 -11.18 -3.47
CA VAL A 135 -10.10 -11.30 -3.62
C VAL A 135 -10.41 -12.41 -4.63
N ASN A 136 -11.22 -13.38 -4.20
CA ASN A 136 -11.62 -14.53 -5.00
C ASN A 136 -12.86 -14.23 -5.85
N LYS A 137 -12.67 -13.36 -6.84
CA LYS A 137 -13.71 -12.91 -7.76
C LYS A 137 -13.93 -13.92 -8.89
N TYR A 138 -15.19 -14.12 -9.26
CA TYR A 138 -15.62 -14.90 -10.43
C TYR A 138 -16.58 -14.11 -11.30
N THR A 139 -16.43 -14.29 -12.61
CA THR A 139 -17.31 -13.74 -13.63
C THR A 139 -18.20 -14.89 -14.13
N PRO A 140 -19.53 -14.83 -13.94
CA PRO A 140 -20.42 -15.86 -14.45
C PRO A 140 -20.39 -15.89 -15.99
N THR A 141 -20.56 -17.09 -16.55
CA THR A 141 -20.57 -17.32 -18.01
C THR A 141 -21.89 -17.99 -18.38
N ALA A 142 -22.38 -17.72 -19.59
CA ALA A 142 -23.65 -18.27 -20.10
C ALA A 142 -23.75 -19.80 -20.08
N ASP A 143 -22.61 -20.50 -20.08
CA ASP A 143 -22.52 -21.97 -20.02
C ASP A 143 -22.71 -22.53 -18.58
N GLY A 144 -22.91 -21.66 -17.58
CA GLY A 144 -23.12 -22.02 -16.17
C GLY A 144 -21.83 -22.12 -15.34
N ASP A 145 -20.67 -22.23 -15.98
CA ASP A 145 -19.37 -22.24 -15.30
C ASP A 145 -18.84 -20.81 -15.06
N ALA A 146 -18.56 -20.49 -13.80
CA ALA A 146 -18.02 -19.19 -13.42
C ALA A 146 -16.50 -19.13 -13.68
N ARG A 147 -16.06 -18.19 -14.52
CA ARG A 147 -14.65 -17.99 -14.83
C ARG A 147 -13.95 -17.25 -13.70
N SER A 148 -12.81 -17.74 -13.24
CA SER A 148 -12.02 -17.07 -12.21
C SER A 148 -11.44 -15.74 -12.73
N ALA A 149 -11.74 -14.64 -12.03
CA ALA A 149 -11.23 -13.29 -12.28
C ALA A 149 -10.58 -12.71 -11.00
N GLN A 150 -9.78 -13.54 -10.34
CA GLN A 150 -9.21 -13.27 -9.01
C GLN A 150 -8.26 -12.07 -9.00
N LEU A 151 -8.32 -11.28 -7.93
CA LEU A 151 -7.35 -10.21 -7.66
C LEU A 151 -6.11 -10.81 -7.01
N LEU A 152 -4.98 -10.79 -7.70
CA LEU A 152 -3.71 -11.35 -7.23
C LEU A 152 -2.77 -10.26 -6.71
N TYR A 153 -2.00 -10.58 -5.66
CA TYR A 153 -0.89 -9.76 -5.21
C TYR A 153 0.32 -9.94 -6.14
N LYS A 154 0.69 -8.90 -6.89
CA LYS A 154 1.70 -8.98 -7.96
C LYS A 154 3.13 -8.63 -7.54
N PHE A 155 3.33 -8.12 -6.32
CA PHE A 155 4.63 -7.58 -5.90
C PHE A 155 5.52 -8.68 -5.32
N PRO A 156 6.85 -8.59 -5.52
CA PRO A 156 7.76 -9.61 -5.03
C PRO A 156 8.00 -9.50 -3.52
N GLN A 157 7.90 -8.30 -2.94
CA GLN A 157 8.04 -8.12 -1.49
C GLN A 157 6.78 -8.58 -0.77
N PRO A 158 6.89 -9.36 0.32
CA PRO A 158 5.74 -9.71 1.12
C PRO A 158 5.15 -8.47 1.82
N ALA A 159 3.84 -8.46 1.99
CA ALA A 159 3.14 -7.38 2.67
C ALA A 159 2.07 -7.92 3.62
N ILE A 160 1.60 -7.08 4.53
CA ILE A 160 0.51 -7.40 5.45
C ILE A 160 -0.74 -6.67 4.98
N VAL A 161 -1.89 -7.32 4.98
CA VAL A 161 -3.18 -6.65 4.72
C VAL A 161 -3.51 -5.73 5.89
N ASP A 162 -3.65 -4.43 5.62
CA ASP A 162 -3.83 -3.39 6.66
C ASP A 162 -5.31 -3.02 6.82
N HIS A 163 -5.99 -2.73 5.71
CA HIS A 163 -7.42 -2.36 5.69
C HIS A 163 -8.13 -2.98 4.50
N VAL A 164 -9.39 -3.39 4.71
CA VAL A 164 -10.28 -3.85 3.65
C VAL A 164 -11.53 -2.97 3.70
N PHE A 165 -11.86 -2.34 2.57
CA PHE A 165 -13.04 -1.51 2.42
C PHE A 165 -13.98 -2.17 1.41
N ILE A 166 -15.24 -2.28 1.79
CA ILE A 166 -16.32 -2.76 0.93
C ILE A 166 -17.34 -1.63 0.84
N THR A 167 -17.59 -1.14 -0.37
CA THR A 167 -18.49 0.00 -0.58
C THR A 167 -19.36 -0.25 -1.80
N THR A 168 -20.62 0.16 -1.73
CA THR A 168 -21.42 0.35 -2.94
C THR A 168 -20.90 1.57 -3.70
N PRO A 169 -20.91 1.59 -5.05
CA PRO A 169 -20.54 2.77 -5.80
C PRO A 169 -21.48 3.93 -5.48
N GLY A 170 -20.93 5.15 -5.44
CA GLY A 170 -21.71 6.36 -5.23
C GLY A 170 -22.46 6.77 -6.50
N GLU A 171 -23.52 7.56 -6.37
CA GLU A 171 -24.34 8.05 -7.49
C GLU A 171 -23.55 8.81 -8.59
N ASN A 172 -22.35 9.30 -8.27
CA ASN A 172 -21.47 10.04 -9.17
C ASN A 172 -20.45 9.17 -9.94
N ASP A 173 -20.37 7.86 -9.68
CA ASP A 173 -19.54 6.98 -10.50
C ASP A 173 -20.20 6.83 -11.89
N ARG A 174 -19.50 7.29 -12.93
CA ARG A 174 -20.00 7.33 -14.31
C ARG A 174 -20.28 5.95 -14.93
N MET A 175 -19.99 4.88 -14.20
CA MET A 175 -20.17 3.50 -14.63
C MET A 175 -21.39 2.92 -13.91
N ARG A 176 -22.55 2.95 -14.57
CA ARG A 176 -23.84 2.46 -14.03
C ARG A 176 -23.86 0.94 -13.75
N ASP A 177 -22.81 0.24 -14.18
CA ASP A 177 -22.73 -1.21 -14.17
C ASP A 177 -21.95 -1.74 -12.96
N VAL A 178 -21.29 -0.90 -12.16
CA VAL A 178 -20.63 -1.39 -10.93
C VAL A 178 -21.67 -1.56 -9.83
N GLU A 179 -21.69 -2.70 -9.15
CA GLU A 179 -22.59 -2.96 -8.01
C GLU A 179 -21.87 -2.82 -6.68
N GLN A 180 -20.60 -3.25 -6.60
CA GLN A 180 -19.82 -3.21 -5.38
C GLN A 180 -18.34 -3.01 -5.68
N LYS A 181 -17.65 -2.23 -4.86
CA LYS A 181 -16.20 -2.01 -4.93
C LYS A 181 -15.53 -2.56 -3.69
N ILE A 182 -14.50 -3.38 -3.88
CA ILE A 182 -13.68 -3.95 -2.81
C ILE A 182 -12.27 -3.38 -2.95
N LYS A 183 -11.77 -2.75 -1.89
CA LYS A 183 -10.43 -2.17 -1.83
C LYS A 183 -9.64 -2.84 -0.71
N VAL A 184 -8.53 -3.46 -1.04
CA VAL A 184 -7.60 -4.09 -0.11
C VAL A 184 -6.33 -3.24 -0.05
N ILE A 185 -6.03 -2.69 1.12
CA ILE A 185 -4.79 -1.95 1.38
C ILE A 185 -3.76 -2.91 1.97
N THR A 186 -2.61 -3.02 1.32
CA THR A 186 -1.46 -3.77 1.84
C THR A 186 -0.40 -2.82 2.34
N ARG A 187 0.22 -3.18 3.45
CA ARG A 187 1.32 -2.46 4.10
C ARG A 187 2.61 -3.26 4.04
N GLU A 188 3.66 -2.60 3.58
CA GLU A 188 5.03 -3.12 3.50
C GLU A 188 5.95 -2.19 4.29
N VAL A 189 6.94 -2.73 5.00
CA VAL A 189 7.97 -1.94 5.68
C VAL A 189 9.28 -2.12 4.92
N ARG A 190 9.83 -1.03 4.38
CA ARG A 190 11.08 -1.02 3.64
C ARG A 190 12.21 -0.42 4.49
N PRO A 191 13.31 -1.15 4.72
CA PRO A 191 14.55 -0.52 5.09
C PRO A 191 15.07 0.35 3.93
N PRO A 192 15.86 1.39 4.22
CA PRO A 192 16.52 2.21 3.20
C PRO A 192 17.53 1.43 2.35
#